data_AF-A0A804KLX7-F1
#
_entry.id   AF-A0A804KLX7-F1
#
_cell.length_a   1.000
_cell.length_b   1.000
_cell.length_c   1.000
_cell.angle_alpha   90.00
_cell.angle_beta   90.00
_cell.angle_gamma   90.00
#
_symmetry.space_group_name_H-M   'P 1'
#
loop_
_entity.id
_entity.type
_entity.pdbx_description
1 polymer ?
#
loop_
_entity_poly.entity_id
_entity_poly.type
_entity_poly.pdbx_seq_one_letter_code
_entity_poly.pdbx_strand_id
1 'polypeptide(L)'
;MASTNIQQLTLEEEAGMCALQLGSGYVLPFTLEAAIKLRLLDIFVKAGPGTMLSQVDIAAQLSTKNPQAATMVDRMLRLLATNSVISCTIQTIADGCPSRKYVHIPMKAAYQGVQRMMGHTNKNLLRVYSGFNDMEVLVDVNGIDGTSLQMITSRHRHVKGINYNLPHIITGRPTLIDIINWKV
;
A
#
# COMPACT_ATOMS: atom_id res chain seq x y z
N MET A 1 5.90 32.61 17.61
CA MET A 1 6.70 32.69 16.36
C MET A 1 7.48 31.40 16.08
N ALA A 2 8.23 30.81 17.03
CA ALA A 2 8.97 29.56 16.78
C ALA A 2 8.08 28.34 16.47
N SER A 3 6.94 28.19 17.15
CA SER A 3 5.99 27.07 16.91
C SER A 3 5.34 27.10 15.52
N THR A 4 5.15 28.28 14.94
CA THR A 4 4.54 28.46 13.60
C THR A 4 5.51 28.05 12.50
N ASN A 5 6.80 28.38 12.64
CA ASN A 5 7.84 27.93 11.71
C ASN A 5 8.03 26.41 11.74
N ILE A 6 8.01 25.79 12.92
CA ILE A 6 8.15 24.32 13.06
C ILE A 6 6.97 23.60 12.39
N GLN A 7 5.74 24.07 12.60
CA GLN A 7 4.55 23.48 11.97
C GLN A 7 4.57 23.60 10.44
N GLN A 8 5.06 24.72 9.91
CA GLN A 8 5.17 24.95 8.48
C GLN A 8 6.25 24.08 7.83
N LEU A 9 7.42 23.92 8.48
CA LEU A 9 8.46 22.98 8.05
C LEU A 9 7.96 21.53 8.01
N THR A 10 7.25 21.09 9.05
CA THR A 10 6.67 19.74 9.07
C THR A 10 5.61 19.53 7.98
N LEU A 11 4.82 20.56 7.66
CA LEU A 11 3.83 20.53 6.59
C LEU A 11 4.49 20.36 5.22
N GLU A 12 5.58 21.08 4.97
CA GLU A 12 6.35 20.98 3.73
C GLU A 12 7.04 19.62 3.58
N GLU A 13 7.63 19.09 4.66
CA GLU A 13 8.23 17.74 4.67
C GLU A 13 7.18 16.66 4.39
N GLU A 14 6.00 16.72 5.03
CA GLU A 14 4.91 15.77 4.82
C GLU A 14 4.32 15.85 3.41
N ALA A 15 4.18 17.07 2.87
CA ALA A 15 3.74 17.30 1.50
C ALA A 15 4.76 16.76 0.49
N GLY A 16 6.05 16.98 0.74
CA GLY A 16 7.14 16.42 -0.06
C GLY A 16 7.15 14.89 -0.06
N MET A 17 6.94 14.28 1.11
CA MET A 17 6.82 12.81 1.22
C MET A 17 5.59 12.27 0.49
N CYS A 18 4.45 12.98 0.54
CA CYS A 18 3.26 12.63 -0.23
C CYS A 18 3.52 12.71 -1.75
N ALA A 19 4.13 13.79 -2.21
CA ALA A 19 4.50 13.98 -3.61
C ALA A 19 5.47 12.89 -4.10
N LEU A 20 6.45 12.50 -3.27
CA LEU A 20 7.39 11.43 -3.58
C LEU A 20 6.69 10.06 -3.69
N GLN A 21 5.76 9.76 -2.78
CA GLN A 21 4.96 8.54 -2.83
C GLN A 21 4.08 8.48 -4.09
N LEU A 22 3.40 9.58 -4.43
CA LEU A 22 2.56 9.67 -5.62
C LEU A 22 3.40 9.56 -6.90
N GLY A 23 4.52 10.29 -6.98
CA GLY A 23 5.44 10.25 -8.11
C GLY A 23 6.10 8.89 -8.31
N SER A 24 6.22 8.08 -7.25
CA SER A 24 6.80 6.73 -7.28
C SER A 24 5.74 5.63 -7.24
N GLY A 25 4.45 5.96 -7.41
CA GLY A 25 3.32 5.02 -7.23
C GLY A 25 3.37 3.80 -8.16
N TYR A 26 4.08 3.89 -9.29
CA TYR A 26 4.27 2.79 -10.22
C TYR A 26 5.27 1.73 -9.74
N VAL A 27 6.14 2.03 -8.78
CA VAL A 27 7.22 1.10 -8.38
C VAL A 27 6.66 -0.17 -7.74
N LEU A 28 5.58 -0.07 -6.95
CA LEU A 28 4.91 -1.22 -6.33
C LEU A 28 4.32 -2.19 -7.37
N PRO A 29 3.41 -1.77 -8.29
CA PRO A 29 2.82 -2.71 -9.25
C PRO A 29 3.86 -3.40 -10.13
N PHE A 30 4.90 -2.69 -10.59
CA PHE A 30 5.99 -3.32 -11.36
C PHE A 30 6.81 -4.32 -10.54
N THR A 31 7.08 -4.02 -9.26
CA THR A 31 7.80 -4.96 -8.39
C THR A 31 6.96 -6.19 -8.07
N LEU A 32 5.65 -6.00 -7.84
CA LEU A 32 4.72 -7.11 -7.63
C LEU A 32 4.62 -7.98 -8.89
N GLU A 33 4.51 -7.37 -10.07
CA GLU A 33 4.52 -8.09 -11.35
C GLU A 33 5.79 -8.92 -11.54
N ALA A 34 6.96 -8.32 -11.25
CA ALA A 34 8.23 -9.03 -11.30
C ALA A 34 8.27 -10.19 -10.28
N ALA A 35 7.77 -9.99 -9.07
CA ALA A 35 7.71 -11.03 -8.04
C ALA A 35 6.79 -12.20 -8.44
N ILE A 36 5.68 -11.92 -9.13
CA ILE A 36 4.78 -12.92 -9.70
C ILE A 36 5.48 -13.70 -10.82
N LYS A 37 6.14 -13.00 -11.76
CA LYS A 37 6.90 -13.63 -12.87
C LYS A 37 8.04 -14.52 -12.37
N LEU A 38 8.72 -14.11 -11.30
CA LEU A 38 9.74 -14.90 -10.63
C LEU A 38 9.18 -15.98 -9.70
N ARG A 39 7.85 -16.06 -9.55
CA ARG A 39 7.14 -17.01 -8.68
C ARG A 39 7.61 -16.95 -7.23
N LEU A 40 7.99 -15.76 -6.75
CA LEU A 40 8.44 -15.57 -5.37
C LEU A 40 7.34 -15.90 -4.37
N LEU A 41 6.09 -15.59 -4.71
CA LEU A 41 4.94 -15.87 -3.85
C LEU A 41 4.67 -17.38 -3.73
N ASP A 42 4.86 -18.14 -4.81
CA ASP A 42 4.71 -19.60 -4.81
C ASP A 42 5.70 -20.28 -3.88
N ILE A 43 6.90 -19.71 -3.73
CA ILE A 43 7.93 -20.24 -2.80
C ILE A 43 7.40 -20.20 -1.36
N PHE A 44 6.75 -19.11 -0.94
CA PHE A 44 6.13 -19.03 0.39
C PHE A 44 4.96 -20.01 0.53
N VAL A 45 4.13 -20.14 -0.51
CA VAL A 45 3.01 -21.10 -0.50
C VAL A 45 3.52 -22.54 -0.34
N LYS A 46 4.58 -22.91 -1.06
CA LYS A 46 5.22 -24.23 -0.96
C LYS A 46 5.87 -24.47 0.40
N ALA A 47 6.48 -23.45 1.00
CA ALA A 47 7.11 -23.54 2.31
C ALA A 47 6.08 -23.71 3.46
N GLY A 48 4.81 -23.42 3.19
CA GLY A 48 3.71 -23.61 4.12
C GLY A 48 3.31 -22.33 4.89
N PRO A 49 2.09 -22.29 5.45
CA PRO A 49 1.59 -21.12 6.17
C PRO A 49 2.48 -20.73 7.35
N GLY A 50 2.84 -19.45 7.45
CA GLY A 50 3.63 -18.93 8.57
C GLY A 50 5.13 -19.19 8.49
N THR A 51 5.60 -19.96 7.51
CA THR A 51 7.03 -20.25 7.34
C THR A 51 7.82 -19.00 6.99
N MET A 52 8.88 -18.76 7.75
CA MET A 52 9.76 -17.60 7.59
C MET A 52 10.98 -17.95 6.75
N LEU A 53 11.18 -17.23 5.64
CA LEU A 53 12.27 -17.48 4.70
C LEU A 53 13.22 -16.29 4.61
N SER A 54 14.54 -16.53 4.51
CA SER A 54 15.49 -15.48 4.16
C SER A 54 15.58 -15.27 2.66
N GLN A 55 16.20 -14.16 2.25
CA GLN A 55 16.51 -13.89 0.84
C GLN A 55 17.40 -14.98 0.20
N VAL A 56 18.23 -15.66 0.99
CA VAL A 56 19.09 -16.75 0.51
C VAL A 56 18.26 -18.02 0.25
N ASP A 57 17.38 -18.36 1.18
CA ASP A 57 16.46 -19.52 1.06
C ASP A 57 15.55 -19.40 -0.17
N ILE A 58 15.11 -18.17 -0.46
CA ILE A 58 14.25 -17.86 -1.61
C ILE A 58 15.08 -17.90 -2.91
N ALA A 59 16.24 -17.24 -2.94
CA ALA A 59 17.07 -17.19 -4.13
C ALA A 59 17.60 -18.57 -4.56
N ALA A 60 17.89 -19.46 -3.60
CA ALA A 60 18.29 -20.84 -3.88
C ALA A 60 17.23 -21.62 -4.68
N GLN A 61 15.96 -21.23 -4.60
CA GLN A 61 14.86 -21.88 -5.33
C GLN A 61 14.61 -21.31 -6.73
N LEU A 62 15.31 -20.23 -7.13
CA LEU A 62 15.10 -19.57 -8.42
C LEU A 62 15.89 -20.17 -9.59
N SER A 63 16.58 -21.30 -9.38
CA SER A 63 17.37 -21.99 -10.42
C SER A 63 18.26 -21.04 -11.24
N THR A 64 18.93 -20.10 -10.57
CA THR A 64 19.73 -19.04 -11.21
C THR A 64 21.21 -19.14 -10.84
N LYS A 65 22.07 -18.71 -11.76
CA LYS A 65 23.53 -18.60 -11.53
C LYS A 65 23.95 -17.17 -11.12
N ASN A 66 23.01 -16.23 -11.02
CA ASN A 66 23.31 -14.85 -10.67
C ASN A 66 23.75 -14.74 -9.20
N PRO A 67 25.01 -14.36 -8.91
CA PRO A 67 25.51 -14.25 -7.53
C PRO A 67 24.80 -13.14 -6.73
N GLN A 68 24.15 -12.18 -7.39
CA GLN A 68 23.41 -11.10 -6.76
C GLN A 68 21.92 -11.43 -6.55
N ALA A 69 21.45 -12.64 -6.91
CA ALA A 69 20.03 -12.99 -6.86
C ALA A 69 19.42 -12.76 -5.48
N ALA A 70 20.08 -13.21 -4.40
CA ALA A 70 19.61 -13.01 -3.04
C ALA A 70 19.45 -11.50 -2.69
N THR A 71 20.41 -10.67 -3.08
CA THR A 71 20.35 -9.22 -2.86
C THR A 71 19.22 -8.57 -3.65
N MET A 72 18.99 -8.98 -4.90
CA MET A 72 17.90 -8.45 -5.73
C MET A 72 16.54 -8.86 -5.16
N VAL A 73 16.38 -10.13 -4.77
CA VAL A 73 15.19 -10.65 -4.10
C VAL A 73 14.93 -9.90 -2.80
N ASP A 74 15.94 -9.67 -1.96
CA ASP A 74 15.81 -8.90 -0.73
C ASP A 74 15.26 -7.48 -0.97
N ARG A 75 15.76 -6.79 -2.01
CA ARG A 75 15.26 -5.45 -2.38
C ARG A 75 13.80 -5.47 -2.80
N MET A 76 13.40 -6.47 -3.60
CA MET A 76 12.00 -6.64 -4.01
C MET A 76 11.09 -6.94 -2.80
N LEU A 77 11.48 -7.90 -1.97
CA LEU A 77 10.72 -8.32 -0.79
C LEU A 77 10.59 -7.20 0.23
N ARG A 78 11.64 -6.38 0.43
CA ARG A 78 11.54 -5.18 1.27
C ARG A 78 10.48 -4.21 0.79
N LEU A 79 10.44 -3.92 -0.50
CA LEU A 79 9.42 -3.02 -1.05
C LEU A 79 8.01 -3.60 -0.82
N LEU A 80 7.83 -4.89 -1.11
CA LEU A 80 6.56 -5.59 -0.88
C LEU A 80 6.18 -5.57 0.59
N ALA A 81 7.13 -5.74 1.51
CA ALA A 81 6.90 -5.69 2.95
C ALA A 81 6.51 -4.29 3.44
N THR A 82 7.17 -3.23 2.94
CA THR A 82 6.81 -1.84 3.25
C THR A 82 5.38 -1.52 2.83
N ASN A 83 4.91 -2.15 1.75
CA ASN A 83 3.54 -2.00 1.25
C ASN A 83 2.59 -3.08 1.79
N SER A 84 3.00 -3.78 2.86
CA SER A 84 2.21 -4.83 3.52
C SER A 84 1.77 -5.99 2.63
N VAL A 85 2.40 -6.23 1.49
CA VAL A 85 2.08 -7.40 0.64
C VAL A 85 2.58 -8.69 1.29
N ILE A 86 3.69 -8.62 2.01
CA ILE A 86 4.26 -9.67 2.84
C ILE A 86 4.68 -9.06 4.19
N SER A 87 5.02 -9.89 5.17
CA SER A 87 5.62 -9.41 6.43
C SER A 87 7.13 -9.64 6.41
N CYS A 88 7.86 -8.72 7.05
CA CYS A 88 9.30 -8.79 7.23
C CYS A 88 9.61 -8.62 8.72
N THR A 89 10.41 -9.52 9.28
CA THR A 89 10.97 -9.41 10.62
C THR A 89 12.48 -9.41 10.55
N ILE A 90 13.13 -8.67 11.43
CA ILE A 90 14.58 -8.71 11.58
C ILE A 90 14.89 -9.65 12.74
N GLN A 91 15.67 -10.69 12.47
CA GLN A 91 16.20 -11.61 13.47
C GLN A 91 17.70 -11.38 13.60
N THR A 92 18.17 -11.18 14.83
CA THR A 92 19.61 -11.07 15.10
C THR A 92 20.17 -12.49 15.25
N ILE A 93 21.07 -12.88 14.35
CA ILE A 93 21.78 -14.16 14.46
C ILE A 93 22.90 -13.99 15.52
N ALA A 94 23.41 -15.10 16.07
CA ALA A 94 24.40 -15.16 17.16
C ALA A 94 25.67 -14.31 16.95
N ASP A 95 25.98 -13.97 15.70
CA ASP A 95 27.07 -13.14 15.20
C ASP A 95 26.75 -11.63 15.19
N GLY A 96 25.57 -11.23 15.69
CA GLY A 96 25.13 -9.83 15.78
C GLY A 96 24.65 -9.24 14.45
N CYS A 97 24.73 -10.01 13.36
CA CYS A 97 24.31 -9.56 12.04
C CYS A 97 22.78 -9.68 11.89
N PRO A 98 22.06 -8.59 11.58
CA PRO A 98 20.61 -8.63 11.40
C PRO A 98 20.26 -9.35 10.08
N SER A 99 19.47 -10.40 10.19
CA SER A 99 18.93 -11.16 9.05
C SER A 99 17.44 -10.89 8.89
N ARG A 100 17.04 -10.54 7.66
CA ARG A 100 15.62 -10.35 7.33
C ARG A 100 14.99 -11.68 7.02
N LYS A 101 13.83 -11.91 7.63
CA LYS A 101 12.97 -13.05 7.38
C LYS A 101 11.62 -12.56 6.90
N TYR A 102 11.17 -13.15 5.80
CA TYR A 102 9.93 -12.81 5.13
C TYR A 102 8.90 -13.91 5.33
N VAL A 103 7.65 -13.53 5.44
CA VAL A 103 6.53 -14.47 5.53
C VAL A 103 5.35 -13.96 4.72
N HIS A 104 4.70 -14.87 3.99
CA HIS A 104 3.46 -14.56 3.31
C HIS A 104 2.34 -14.31 4.31
N ILE A 105 1.55 -13.26 4.09
CA ILE A 105 0.41 -12.92 4.93
C ILE A 105 -0.89 -13.16 4.15
N PRO A 106 -2.03 -13.38 4.82
CA PRO A 106 -3.31 -13.51 4.14
C PRO A 106 -3.62 -12.27 3.29
N MET A 107 -4.23 -12.48 2.11
CA MET A 107 -4.61 -11.38 1.19
C MET A 107 -5.43 -10.28 1.90
N LYS A 108 -6.30 -10.67 2.84
CA LYS A 108 -7.07 -9.71 3.66
C LYS A 108 -6.15 -8.77 4.47
N ALA A 109 -5.08 -9.28 5.05
CA ALA A 109 -4.12 -8.48 5.80
C ALA A 109 -3.32 -7.55 4.86
N ALA A 110 -2.93 -8.05 3.69
CA ALA A 110 -2.26 -7.25 2.68
C ALA A 110 -3.12 -6.09 2.20
N TYR A 111 -4.38 -6.38 1.88
CA TYR A 111 -5.38 -5.38 1.50
C TYR A 111 -5.55 -4.29 2.56
N GLN A 112 -5.73 -4.68 3.82
CA GLN A 112 -5.83 -3.73 4.94
C GLN A 112 -4.57 -2.88 5.11
N GLY A 113 -3.39 -3.45 4.88
CA GLY A 113 -2.13 -2.72 4.93
C GLY A 113 -2.05 -1.64 3.85
N VAL A 114 -2.38 -2.00 2.60
CA VAL A 114 -2.47 -1.04 1.48
C VAL A 114 -3.50 0.06 1.78
N GLN A 115 -4.66 -0.27 2.34
CA GLN A 115 -5.67 0.72 2.73
C GLN A 115 -5.15 1.71 3.79
N ARG A 116 -4.41 1.24 4.81
CA ARG A 116 -3.82 2.13 5.82
C ARG A 116 -2.80 3.09 5.24
N MET A 117 -1.98 2.61 4.29
CA MET A 117 -1.03 3.46 3.56
C MET A 117 -1.76 4.55 2.77
N MET A 118 -2.75 4.17 1.96
CA MET A 118 -3.57 5.12 1.20
C MET A 118 -4.26 6.16 2.10
N GLY A 119 -4.74 5.73 3.28
CA GLY A 119 -5.33 6.63 4.27
C GLY A 119 -4.37 7.71 4.78
N HIS A 120 -3.08 7.39 4.97
CA HIS A 120 -2.07 8.40 5.32
C HIS A 120 -1.82 9.38 4.18
N THR A 121 -1.68 8.89 2.95
CA THR A 121 -1.49 9.72 1.77
C THR A 121 -2.67 10.69 1.56
N ASN A 122 -3.90 10.20 1.71
CA ASN A 122 -5.11 11.02 1.61
C ASN A 122 -5.18 12.13 2.67
N LYS A 123 -4.78 11.85 3.91
CA LYS A 123 -4.72 12.87 4.98
C LYS A 123 -3.77 14.01 4.62
N ASN A 124 -2.60 13.68 4.07
CA ASN A 124 -1.62 14.67 3.65
C ASN A 124 -2.08 15.44 2.41
N LEU A 125 -2.65 14.75 1.42
CA LEU A 125 -3.25 15.37 0.24
C LEU A 125 -4.32 16.40 0.64
N LEU A 126 -5.26 16.04 1.51
CA LEU A 126 -6.34 16.92 1.95
C LEU A 126 -5.87 18.16 2.73
N ARG A 127 -4.63 18.17 3.22
CA ARG A 127 -4.07 19.35 3.89
C ARG A 127 -3.58 20.40 2.91
N VAL A 128 -3.12 19.99 1.73
CA VAL A 128 -2.44 20.88 0.77
C VAL A 128 -3.23 21.09 -0.52
N TYR A 129 -4.13 20.17 -0.86
CA TYR A 129 -4.92 20.24 -2.09
C TYR A 129 -6.25 20.93 -1.85
N SER A 130 -6.46 22.08 -2.48
CA SER A 130 -7.68 22.88 -2.40
C SER A 130 -8.70 22.58 -3.49
N GLY A 131 -8.42 21.65 -4.42
CA GLY A 131 -9.28 21.39 -5.58
C GLY A 131 -10.66 20.80 -5.25
N PHE A 132 -10.93 20.47 -3.99
CA PHE A 132 -12.26 20.06 -3.52
C PHE A 132 -13.13 21.23 -3.02
N ASN A 133 -12.59 22.45 -2.91
CA ASN A 133 -13.31 23.57 -2.30
C ASN A 133 -14.54 24.00 -3.09
N ASP A 134 -14.46 24.02 -4.42
CA ASP A 134 -15.57 24.45 -5.29
C ASP A 134 -16.26 23.28 -5.99
N MET A 135 -16.00 22.05 -5.52
CA MET A 135 -16.55 20.83 -6.07
C MET A 135 -17.93 20.53 -5.48
N GLU A 136 -18.90 20.20 -6.32
CA GLU A 136 -20.24 19.78 -5.87
C GLU A 136 -20.36 18.26 -5.79
N VAL A 137 -19.81 17.54 -6.77
CA VAL A 137 -19.91 16.07 -6.85
C VAL A 137 -18.52 15.47 -7.09
N LEU A 138 -18.16 14.48 -6.27
CA LEU A 138 -16.95 13.68 -6.42
C LEU A 138 -17.31 12.22 -6.66
N VAL A 139 -16.82 11.66 -7.77
CA VAL A 139 -16.94 10.23 -8.07
C VAL A 139 -15.61 9.54 -7.75
N ASP A 140 -15.62 8.65 -6.76
CA ASP A 140 -14.48 7.81 -6.37
C ASP A 140 -14.54 6.48 -7.14
N VAL A 141 -13.81 6.40 -8.24
CA VAL A 141 -13.77 5.22 -9.11
C VAL A 141 -12.81 4.19 -8.54
N ASN A 142 -13.29 2.96 -8.34
CA ASN A 142 -12.59 1.91 -7.60
C ASN A 142 -12.24 2.33 -6.17
N GLY A 143 -13.09 3.14 -5.53
CA GLY A 143 -12.92 3.62 -4.16
C GLY A 143 -12.98 2.54 -3.08
N ILE A 144 -13.03 1.25 -3.47
CA ILE A 144 -12.97 0.08 -2.59
C ILE A 144 -14.17 0.06 -1.63
N ASP A 145 -14.01 0.64 -0.45
CA ASP A 145 -14.95 0.67 0.65
C ASP A 145 -15.41 2.10 0.97
N GLY A 146 -14.98 3.06 0.16
CA GLY A 146 -15.35 4.46 0.27
C GLY A 146 -14.58 5.20 1.37
N THR A 147 -13.54 4.61 1.98
CA THR A 147 -12.78 5.25 3.06
C THR A 147 -12.18 6.59 2.60
N SER A 148 -11.58 6.63 1.40
CA SER A 148 -11.00 7.85 0.82
C SER A 148 -12.08 8.92 0.65
N LEU A 149 -13.18 8.56 -0.01
CA LEU A 149 -14.31 9.46 -0.22
C LEU A 149 -14.92 9.97 1.09
N GLN A 150 -15.04 9.12 2.12
CA GLN A 150 -15.50 9.52 3.45
C GLN A 150 -14.57 10.55 4.10
N MET A 151 -13.26 10.40 3.96
CA MET A 151 -12.31 11.42 4.44
C MET A 151 -12.52 12.76 3.72
N ILE A 152 -12.75 12.75 2.41
CA ILE A 152 -12.97 13.96 1.62
C ILE A 152 -14.29 14.65 2.01
N THR A 153 -15.40 13.92 1.97
CA THR A 153 -16.74 14.48 2.25
C THR A 153 -16.92 14.89 3.71
N SER A 154 -16.20 14.27 4.65
CA SER A 154 -16.20 14.71 6.05
C SER A 154 -15.53 16.08 6.25
N ARG A 155 -14.52 16.41 5.43
CA ARG A 155 -13.82 17.71 5.44
C ARG A 155 -14.52 18.76 4.58
N HIS A 156 -15.09 18.34 3.46
CA HIS A 156 -15.80 19.19 2.50
C HIS A 156 -17.28 18.78 2.48
N ARG A 157 -18.04 19.23 3.48
CA ARG A 157 -19.44 18.79 3.69
C ARG A 157 -20.40 19.15 2.57
N HIS A 158 -20.04 20.11 1.73
CA HIS A 158 -20.81 20.48 0.54
C HIS A 158 -20.62 19.51 -0.62
N VAL A 159 -19.54 18.71 -0.63
CA VAL A 159 -19.27 17.73 -1.68
C VAL A 159 -20.16 16.51 -1.50
N LYS A 160 -20.94 16.19 -2.53
CA LYS A 160 -21.67 14.93 -2.66
C LYS A 160 -20.74 13.85 -3.21
N GLY A 161 -20.47 12.82 -2.41
CA GLY A 161 -19.63 11.69 -2.81
C GLY A 161 -20.43 10.56 -3.47
N ILE A 162 -19.88 9.99 -4.54
CA ILE A 162 -20.36 8.76 -5.19
C ILE A 162 -19.21 7.75 -5.21
N ASN A 163 -19.38 6.60 -4.55
CA ASN A 163 -18.38 5.53 -4.61
C ASN A 163 -18.74 4.55 -5.73
N TYR A 164 -17.91 4.44 -6.76
CA TYR A 164 -18.17 3.65 -7.96
C TYR A 164 -17.26 2.41 -8.01
N ASN A 165 -17.85 1.20 -7.98
CA ASN A 165 -17.12 -0.07 -7.98
C ASN A 165 -17.83 -1.15 -8.80
N LEU A 166 -17.16 -2.29 -9.01
CA LEU A 166 -17.76 -3.46 -9.64
C LEU A 166 -18.94 -4.00 -8.79
N PRO A 167 -20.03 -4.50 -9.41
CA PRO A 167 -21.24 -4.90 -8.69
C PRO A 167 -21.01 -5.90 -7.55
N HIS A 168 -20.11 -6.87 -7.74
CA HIS A 168 -19.79 -7.90 -6.73
C HIS A 168 -19.04 -7.37 -5.51
N ILE A 169 -18.43 -6.17 -5.60
CA ILE A 169 -17.74 -5.50 -4.48
C ILE A 169 -18.75 -4.75 -3.60
N ILE A 170 -19.88 -4.34 -4.18
CA ILE A 170 -20.90 -3.49 -3.57
C ILE A 170 -21.97 -4.31 -2.83
N THR A 171 -22.29 -5.51 -3.33
CA THR A 171 -23.29 -6.39 -2.70
C THR A 171 -22.86 -6.80 -1.29
N GLY A 172 -23.52 -6.23 -0.27
CA GLY A 172 -23.36 -6.61 1.14
C GLY A 172 -22.72 -5.57 2.08
N ARG A 173 -22.43 -4.34 1.61
CA ARG A 173 -21.88 -3.26 2.48
C ARG A 173 -22.95 -2.26 2.93
N PRO A 174 -22.91 -1.80 4.20
CA PRO A 174 -23.78 -0.71 4.64
C PRO A 174 -23.41 0.57 3.89
N THR A 175 -24.39 1.13 3.18
CA THR A 175 -24.29 2.37 2.40
C THR A 175 -24.11 3.57 3.34
N LEU A 176 -22.87 3.99 3.55
CA LEU A 176 -22.53 5.27 4.19
C LEU A 176 -22.49 6.44 3.18
N ILE A 177 -22.56 6.14 1.88
CA ILE A 177 -22.38 7.06 0.75
C ILE A 177 -23.31 6.58 -0.37
N ASP A 178 -23.83 7.48 -1.21
CA ASP A 178 -24.62 7.12 -2.40
C ASP A 178 -23.77 6.21 -3.31
N ILE A 179 -24.02 4.89 -3.26
CA ILE A 179 -23.38 3.91 -4.14
C ILE A 179 -24.28 3.73 -5.36
N ILE A 180 -23.84 4.25 -6.51
CA ILE A 180 -24.54 4.03 -7.77
C ILE A 180 -24.07 2.71 -8.37
N ASN A 181 -24.93 1.69 -8.32
CA ASN A 181 -24.77 0.45 -9.08
C ASN A 181 -25.14 0.70 -10.54
N TRP A 182 -24.22 0.48 -11.47
CA TRP A 182 -24.56 0.40 -12.89
C TRP A 182 -24.72 -1.07 -13.30
N LYS A 183 -25.87 -1.40 -13.90
CA LYS A 183 -26.01 -2.54 -14.81
C LYS A 183 -25.81 -1.97 -16.22
N VAL A 184 -24.74 -2.39 -16.92
CA VAL A 184 -24.69 -2.27 -18.38
C VAL A 184 -25.59 -3.34 -18.95
#